data_AF-A0A2A7WZB0-F1
#
_entry.id   AF-A0A2A7WZB0-F1
#
_cell.length_a   1.000
_cell.length_b   1.000
_cell.length_c   1.000
_cell.angle_alpha   90.00
_cell.angle_beta   90.00
_cell.angle_gamma   90.00
#
_symmetry.space_group_name_H-M   'P 1'
#
loop_
_entity.id
_entity.type
_entity.pdbx_description
1 polymer ?
#
loop_
_entity_poly.entity_id
_entity_poly.type
_entity_poly.pdbx_seq_one_letter_code
_entity_poly.pdbx_strand_id
1 'polypeptide(L)'
;MVNFEKLVYPAFIKQDDEGRFGVYFPTLFPEFGWDFSLSAGVTKFEAIKNAKKDLAYSLAGILYDNESLPIPIPIQKELLTKGMELIDVETSFIPYSNEIKEHLKGRHWHIAYYIEEYEEEIEAIGYKNDRGEWDIFFGDYSEEEEALFFDSTYKKNSPFPESIILFSVKLRSEAQEKFNQFVKNVILKLRTKDKWIERKKNY
;
A
#
# COMPACT_ATOMS: atom_id res chain seq x y z
N MET A 1 -9.20 16.33 -12.48
CA MET A 1 -9.86 15.26 -11.70
C MET A 1 -10.63 14.42 -12.70
N VAL A 2 -10.28 13.14 -12.87
CA VAL A 2 -11.03 12.25 -13.76
C VAL A 2 -12.39 12.01 -13.12
N ASN A 3 -13.45 12.44 -13.78
CA ASN A 3 -14.82 12.33 -13.30
C ASN A 3 -15.31 10.91 -13.60
N PHE A 4 -14.97 9.95 -12.76
CA PHE A 4 -15.55 8.61 -12.85
C PHE A 4 -16.95 8.68 -12.26
N GLU A 5 -17.95 8.87 -13.14
CA GLU A 5 -19.33 9.10 -12.70
C GLU A 5 -19.89 7.91 -11.92
N LYS A 6 -19.53 6.67 -12.31
CA LYS A 6 -19.92 5.43 -11.63
C LYS A 6 -18.90 4.32 -11.84
N LEU A 7 -18.58 3.61 -10.77
CA LEU A 7 -17.72 2.43 -10.75
C LEU A 7 -18.49 1.28 -10.08
N VAL A 8 -18.45 0.09 -10.67
CA VAL A 8 -19.17 -1.09 -10.15
C VAL A 8 -18.19 -2.24 -10.02
N TYR A 9 -18.08 -2.80 -8.82
CA TYR A 9 -17.25 -3.98 -8.57
C TYR A 9 -18.09 -5.10 -7.96
N PRO A 10 -17.93 -6.34 -8.47
CA PRO A 10 -18.61 -7.49 -7.90
C PRO A 10 -18.00 -7.84 -6.54
N ALA A 11 -18.87 -8.23 -5.62
CA ALA A 11 -18.55 -8.61 -4.27
C ALA A 11 -19.45 -9.77 -3.83
N PHE A 12 -19.15 -10.34 -2.68
CA PHE A 12 -20.13 -11.11 -1.94
C PHE A 12 -20.33 -10.52 -0.55
N ILE A 13 -21.53 -10.72 0.00
CA ILE A 13 -21.87 -10.40 1.37
C ILE A 13 -22.10 -11.71 2.13
N LYS A 14 -21.57 -11.81 3.35
CA LYS A 14 -21.84 -12.92 4.27
C LYS A 14 -22.04 -12.40 5.69
N GLN A 15 -22.85 -13.11 6.46
CA GLN A 15 -22.98 -12.87 7.89
C GLN A 15 -21.87 -13.63 8.61
N ASP A 16 -21.19 -12.98 9.56
CA ASP A 16 -20.21 -13.63 10.44
C ASP A 16 -20.88 -14.27 11.66
N ASP A 17 -20.07 -14.95 12.47
CA ASP A 17 -20.52 -15.68 13.67
C ASP A 17 -21.06 -14.74 14.76
N GLU A 18 -20.71 -13.45 14.72
CA GLU A 18 -21.22 -12.40 15.60
C GLU A 18 -22.54 -11.78 15.10
N GLY A 19 -23.04 -12.26 13.94
CA GLY A 19 -24.27 -11.79 13.33
C GLY A 19 -24.13 -10.49 12.53
N ARG A 20 -22.92 -9.99 12.31
CA ARG A 20 -22.67 -8.79 11.48
C ARG A 20 -22.51 -9.21 10.03
N PHE A 21 -22.79 -8.29 9.10
CA PHE A 21 -22.63 -8.51 7.68
C PHE A 21 -21.35 -7.88 7.18
N GLY A 22 -20.47 -8.68 6.58
CA GLY A 22 -19.26 -8.21 5.91
C GLY A 22 -19.39 -8.26 4.38
N VAL A 23 -18.81 -7.28 3.69
CA VAL A 23 -18.74 -7.21 2.22
C VAL A 23 -17.31 -7.42 1.73
N TYR A 24 -17.14 -8.35 0.80
CA TYR A 24 -15.85 -8.92 0.39
C TYR A 24 -15.64 -8.75 -1.11
N PHE A 25 -14.46 -8.30 -1.52
CA PHE A 25 -14.11 -8.01 -2.93
C PHE A 25 -12.93 -8.88 -3.40
N PRO A 26 -13.12 -10.19 -3.56
CA PRO A 26 -12.03 -11.13 -3.86
C PRO A 26 -11.36 -10.89 -5.21
N THR A 27 -12.08 -10.36 -6.21
CA THR A 27 -11.50 -10.11 -7.54
C THR A 27 -10.85 -8.73 -7.65
N LEU A 28 -11.16 -7.80 -6.75
CA LEU A 28 -10.47 -6.51 -6.62
C LEU A 28 -9.21 -6.64 -5.74
N PHE A 29 -9.27 -7.49 -4.71
CA PHE A 29 -8.17 -7.77 -3.79
C PHE A 29 -7.88 -9.28 -3.74
N PRO A 30 -7.17 -9.84 -4.73
CA PRO A 30 -6.97 -11.29 -4.84
C PRO A 30 -6.27 -11.93 -3.63
N GLU A 31 -5.39 -11.20 -2.95
CA GLU A 31 -4.56 -11.73 -1.87
C GLU A 31 -5.34 -11.91 -0.55
N PHE A 32 -6.34 -11.08 -0.29
CA PHE A 32 -7.02 -11.03 1.02
C PHE A 32 -8.53 -10.85 0.96
N GLY A 33 -9.09 -10.57 -0.23
CA GLY A 33 -10.50 -10.23 -0.40
C GLY A 33 -11.47 -11.39 -0.23
N TRP A 34 -10.99 -12.63 -0.12
CA TRP A 34 -11.78 -13.79 0.29
C TRP A 34 -11.92 -13.90 1.82
N ASP A 35 -10.86 -13.51 2.53
CA ASP A 35 -10.71 -13.74 3.97
C ASP A 35 -11.16 -12.53 4.79
N PHE A 36 -10.94 -11.32 4.29
CA PHE A 36 -11.22 -10.08 4.99
C PHE A 36 -12.25 -9.23 4.26
N SER A 37 -13.29 -8.81 4.98
CA SER A 37 -14.28 -7.88 4.45
C SER A 37 -13.66 -6.49 4.32
N LEU A 38 -13.91 -5.81 3.21
CA LEU A 38 -13.54 -4.40 3.07
C LEU A 38 -14.31 -3.52 4.04
N SER A 39 -15.56 -3.88 4.34
CA SER A 39 -16.46 -3.14 5.22
C SER A 39 -17.45 -4.08 5.89
N ALA A 40 -18.04 -3.64 7.01
CA ALA A 40 -19.07 -4.38 7.72
C ALA A 40 -20.21 -3.49 8.22
N GLY A 41 -21.34 -4.10 8.60
CA GLY A 41 -22.48 -3.42 9.20
C GLY A 41 -23.35 -4.39 10.01
N VAL A 42 -24.19 -3.87 10.92
CA VAL A 42 -25.10 -4.70 11.72
C VAL A 42 -26.25 -5.23 10.86
N THR A 43 -26.56 -4.53 9.77
CA THR A 43 -27.55 -4.96 8.77
C THR A 43 -26.92 -5.06 7.39
N LYS A 44 -27.51 -5.86 6.49
CA LYS A 44 -27.08 -5.92 5.08
C LYS A 44 -27.05 -4.53 4.42
N PHE A 45 -28.08 -3.72 4.67
CA PHE A 45 -28.17 -2.37 4.12
C PHE A 45 -27.00 -1.49 4.58
N GLU A 46 -26.69 -1.51 5.87
CA GLU A 46 -25.57 -0.78 6.44
C GLU A 46 -24.24 -1.26 5.88
N ALA A 47 -24.02 -2.58 5.81
CA ALA A 47 -22.80 -3.16 5.26
C ALA A 47 -22.59 -2.75 3.80
N ILE A 48 -23.63 -2.79 2.96
CA ILE A 48 -23.55 -2.32 1.57
C ILE A 48 -23.28 -0.82 1.50
N LYS A 49 -23.91 0.00 2.35
CA LYS A 49 -23.67 1.44 2.40
C LYS A 49 -22.21 1.76 2.76
N ASN A 50 -21.64 1.05 3.75
CA ASN A 50 -20.24 1.20 4.14
C ASN A 50 -19.31 0.72 3.02
N ALA A 51 -19.64 -0.41 2.36
CA ALA A 51 -18.87 -0.94 1.25
C ALA A 51 -18.72 0.06 0.10
N LYS A 52 -19.77 0.82 -0.22
CA LYS A 52 -19.69 1.87 -1.26
C LYS A 52 -18.63 2.92 -0.93
N LYS A 53 -18.59 3.36 0.32
CA LYS A 53 -17.63 4.36 0.81
C LYS A 53 -16.20 3.80 0.80
N ASP A 54 -16.00 2.63 1.41
CA ASP A 54 -14.66 2.06 1.57
C ASP A 54 -14.09 1.59 0.21
N LEU A 55 -14.97 1.18 -0.72
CA LEU A 55 -14.60 0.94 -2.12
C LEU A 55 -14.12 2.22 -2.80
N ALA A 56 -14.82 3.35 -2.63
CA ALA A 56 -14.37 4.63 -3.18
C ALA A 56 -12.98 5.03 -2.66
N TYR A 57 -12.73 4.80 -1.36
CA TYR A 57 -11.44 5.12 -0.73
C TYR A 57 -10.33 4.26 -1.31
N SER A 58 -10.58 2.95 -1.42
CA SER A 58 -9.61 2.01 -1.94
C SER A 58 -9.23 2.31 -3.40
N LEU A 59 -10.22 2.57 -4.24
CA LEU A 59 -10.02 2.93 -5.65
C LEU A 59 -9.32 4.29 -5.79
N ALA A 60 -9.64 5.25 -4.94
CA ALA A 60 -8.92 6.52 -4.89
C ALA A 60 -7.47 6.35 -4.45
N GLY A 61 -7.20 5.42 -3.52
CA GLY A 61 -5.85 5.02 -3.13
C GLY A 61 -5.04 4.46 -4.29
N ILE A 62 -5.62 3.55 -5.09
CA ILE A 62 -4.98 3.00 -6.30
C ILE A 62 -4.60 4.12 -7.27
N LEU A 63 -5.53 5.02 -7.59
CA LEU A 63 -5.25 6.17 -8.46
C LEU A 63 -4.21 7.11 -7.86
N TYR A 64 -4.28 7.34 -6.55
CA TYR A 64 -3.28 8.11 -5.83
C TYR A 64 -1.90 7.45 -5.89
N ASP A 65 -1.82 6.13 -6.01
CA ASP A 65 -0.56 5.41 -6.18
C ASP A 65 0.00 5.47 -7.61
N ASN A 66 -0.63 6.24 -8.52
CA ASN A 66 -0.39 6.29 -9.96
C ASN A 66 -0.70 4.97 -10.70
N GLU A 67 -1.45 4.09 -10.06
CA GLU A 67 -1.85 2.81 -10.64
C GLU A 67 -3.18 2.96 -11.39
N SER A 68 -3.40 2.08 -12.37
CA SER A 68 -4.67 2.01 -13.07
C SER A 68 -5.70 1.26 -12.23
N LEU A 69 -6.97 1.69 -12.29
CA LEU A 69 -8.05 0.95 -11.64
C LEU A 69 -8.15 -0.47 -12.23
N PRO A 70 -8.24 -1.52 -11.38
CA PRO A 70 -8.43 -2.88 -11.85
C PRO A 70 -9.73 -3.01 -12.65
N ILE A 71 -9.74 -3.86 -13.67
CA ILE A 71 -10.96 -4.15 -14.40
C ILE A 71 -11.87 -5.00 -13.49
N PRO A 72 -13.17 -4.69 -13.36
CA PRO A 72 -14.08 -5.54 -12.60
C PRO A 72 -14.18 -6.94 -13.20
N ILE A 73 -13.82 -7.97 -12.43
CA ILE A 73 -13.88 -9.37 -12.85
C ILE A 73 -15.01 -10.06 -12.06
N PRO A 74 -15.97 -10.73 -12.73
CA PRO A 74 -17.04 -11.45 -12.05
C PRO A 74 -16.54 -12.56 -11.12
N ILE A 75 -17.23 -12.75 -10.00
CA ILE A 75 -16.97 -13.86 -9.08
C ILE A 75 -17.69 -15.11 -9.60
N GLN A 76 -16.95 -16.20 -9.75
CA GLN A 76 -17.50 -17.50 -10.16
C GLN A 76 -18.42 -18.05 -9.06
N LYS A 77 -19.65 -18.42 -9.41
CA LYS A 77 -20.67 -18.86 -8.45
C LYS A 77 -20.26 -20.15 -7.73
N GLU A 78 -19.47 -20.97 -8.40
CA GLU A 78 -18.95 -22.26 -7.93
C GLU A 78 -18.00 -22.09 -6.73
N LEU A 79 -17.43 -20.90 -6.55
CA LEU A 79 -16.54 -20.57 -5.43
C LEU A 79 -17.30 -20.13 -4.17
N LEU A 80 -18.62 -19.94 -4.26
CA LEU A 80 -19.42 -19.45 -3.14
C LEU A 80 -19.86 -20.60 -2.23
N THR A 81 -19.73 -20.39 -0.93
CA THR A 81 -20.23 -21.32 0.08
C THR A 81 -21.60 -20.89 0.61
N LYS A 82 -22.25 -21.78 1.36
CA LYS A 82 -23.55 -21.49 2.00
C LYS A 82 -23.47 -20.21 2.84
N GLY A 83 -24.45 -19.33 2.68
CA GLY A 83 -24.54 -18.05 3.40
C GLY A 83 -23.87 -16.87 2.70
N MET A 84 -23.16 -17.09 1.59
CA MET A 84 -22.66 -16.02 0.73
C MET A 84 -23.71 -15.63 -0.32
N GLU A 85 -23.85 -14.32 -0.52
CA GLU A 85 -24.72 -13.74 -1.55
C GLU A 85 -23.90 -12.82 -2.45
N LEU A 86 -23.96 -13.03 -3.77
CA LEU A 86 -23.32 -12.13 -4.73
C LEU A 86 -24.07 -10.80 -4.79
N ILE A 87 -23.29 -9.72 -4.81
CA ILE A 87 -23.79 -8.36 -4.97
C ILE A 87 -22.87 -7.56 -5.86
N ASP A 88 -23.42 -6.55 -6.55
CA ASP A 88 -22.63 -5.52 -7.23
C ASP A 88 -22.63 -4.26 -6.39
N VAL A 89 -21.45 -3.73 -6.08
CA VAL A 89 -21.31 -2.50 -5.30
C VAL A 89 -20.97 -1.35 -6.23
N GLU A 90 -21.97 -0.50 -6.47
CA GLU A 90 -21.82 0.77 -7.21
C GLU A 90 -21.31 1.88 -6.29
N THR A 91 -20.21 2.53 -6.68
CA THR A 91 -19.63 3.70 -6.00
C THR A 91 -19.23 4.81 -6.97
N SER A 92 -18.91 5.98 -6.42
CA SER A 92 -18.30 7.11 -7.12
C SER A 92 -17.48 7.95 -6.15
N PHE A 93 -16.56 8.78 -6.66
CA PHE A 93 -15.69 9.59 -5.80
C PHE A 93 -16.37 10.87 -5.29
N ILE A 94 -17.31 11.42 -6.05
CA ILE A 94 -17.91 12.74 -5.78
C ILE A 94 -18.52 12.84 -4.37
N PRO A 95 -19.35 11.87 -3.91
CA PRO A 95 -19.99 11.95 -2.60
C PRO A 95 -18.99 11.95 -1.44
N TYR A 96 -17.77 11.45 -1.66
CA TYR A 96 -16.76 11.22 -0.64
C TYR A 96 -15.51 12.07 -0.83
N SER A 97 -15.52 13.03 -1.76
CA SER A 97 -14.33 13.75 -2.23
C SER A 97 -13.50 14.41 -1.11
N ASN A 98 -14.17 15.09 -0.17
CA ASN A 98 -13.51 15.71 0.98
C ASN A 98 -12.88 14.65 1.89
N GLU A 99 -13.61 13.59 2.20
CA GLU A 99 -13.14 12.57 3.11
C GLU A 99 -12.00 11.73 2.49
N ILE A 100 -12.06 11.44 1.18
CA ILE A 100 -10.97 10.81 0.42
C ILE A 100 -9.73 11.69 0.48
N LYS A 101 -9.87 13.01 0.26
CA LYS A 101 -8.73 13.94 0.32
C LYS A 101 -8.06 13.91 1.69
N GLU A 102 -8.84 13.88 2.77
CA GLU A 102 -8.30 13.76 4.13
C GLU A 102 -7.67 12.38 4.38
N HIS A 103 -8.32 11.30 3.93
CA HIS A 103 -7.82 9.93 4.08
C HIS A 103 -6.48 9.69 3.38
N LEU A 104 -6.24 10.37 2.25
CA LEU A 104 -4.99 10.26 1.49
C LEU A 104 -3.85 11.14 2.05
N LYS A 105 -4.11 12.03 3.02
CA LYS A 105 -3.04 12.82 3.64
C LYS A 105 -2.08 11.94 4.41
N GLY A 106 -0.79 12.14 4.16
CA GLY A 106 0.26 11.35 4.83
C GLY A 106 0.27 9.88 4.42
N ARG A 107 -0.47 9.49 3.36
CA ARG A 107 -0.37 8.15 2.79
C ARG A 107 1.10 7.90 2.42
N HIS A 108 1.61 6.81 2.95
CA HIS A 108 2.92 6.28 2.67
C HIS A 108 2.83 4.77 2.58
N TRP A 109 3.91 4.15 2.16
CA TRP A 109 4.01 2.71 2.08
C TRP A 109 5.46 2.31 2.28
N HIS A 110 5.63 1.10 2.80
CA HIS A 110 6.93 0.55 3.17
C HIS A 110 7.42 -0.33 2.01
N ILE A 111 8.70 -0.24 1.71
CA ILE A 111 9.43 -1.07 0.77
C ILE A 111 10.41 -1.89 1.58
N ALA A 112 10.25 -3.21 1.55
CA ALA A 112 11.12 -4.11 2.28
C ALA A 112 12.01 -4.91 1.33
N TYR A 113 13.20 -5.25 1.83
CA TYR A 113 14.08 -6.27 1.26
C TYR A 113 14.49 -7.23 2.37
N TYR A 114 14.05 -8.48 2.27
CA TYR A 114 14.41 -9.52 3.21
C TYR A 114 15.74 -10.19 2.83
N ILE A 115 16.67 -10.27 3.78
CA ILE A 115 17.97 -10.93 3.65
C ILE A 115 17.93 -12.24 4.43
N GLU A 116 17.67 -13.33 3.72
CA GLU A 116 17.52 -14.67 4.30
C GLU A 116 18.76 -15.11 5.10
N GLU A 117 19.97 -14.84 4.62
CA GLU A 117 21.22 -15.25 5.30
C GLU A 117 21.35 -14.70 6.73
N TYR A 118 20.81 -13.51 6.98
CA TYR A 118 20.90 -12.84 8.27
C TYR A 118 19.57 -12.82 9.02
N GLU A 119 18.49 -13.34 8.42
CA GLU A 119 17.12 -13.19 8.90
C GLU A 119 16.81 -11.72 9.24
N GLU A 120 17.10 -10.82 8.30
CA GLU A 120 17.00 -9.36 8.48
C GLU A 120 16.16 -8.72 7.39
N GLU A 121 15.50 -7.61 7.72
CA GLU A 121 14.76 -6.79 6.76
C GLU A 121 15.36 -5.39 6.67
N ILE A 122 15.66 -4.94 5.46
CA ILE A 122 16.00 -3.54 5.19
C ILE A 122 14.76 -2.86 4.63
N GLU A 123 14.41 -1.71 5.20
CA GLU A 123 13.20 -0.99 4.86
C GLU A 123 13.48 0.43 4.34
N ALA A 124 12.63 0.89 3.42
CA ALA A 124 12.52 2.28 3.00
C ALA A 124 11.03 2.69 2.94
N ILE A 125 10.74 3.99 3.02
CA ILE A 125 9.37 4.50 3.04
C ILE A 125 9.15 5.41 1.83
N GLY A 126 8.08 5.16 1.07
CA GLY A 126 7.65 6.01 -0.03
C GLY A 126 6.68 7.10 0.43
N TYR A 127 7.01 8.36 0.20
CA TYR A 127 6.09 9.50 0.35
C TYR A 127 5.84 10.19 -1.00
N LYS A 128 4.60 10.65 -1.20
CA LYS A 128 4.22 11.37 -2.41
C LYS A 128 4.78 12.79 -2.39
N ASN A 129 5.46 13.21 -3.44
CA ASN A 129 5.98 14.57 -3.60
C ASN A 129 5.00 15.47 -4.37
N ASP A 130 5.31 16.77 -4.46
CA ASP A 130 4.47 17.78 -5.11
C ASP A 130 4.29 17.56 -6.63
N ARG A 131 5.13 16.71 -7.25
CA ARG A 131 5.03 16.33 -8.67
C ARG A 131 4.14 15.10 -8.88
N GLY A 132 3.62 14.52 -7.80
CA GLY A 132 2.86 13.28 -7.85
C GLY A 132 3.71 12.02 -8.02
N GLU A 133 5.02 12.12 -7.83
CA GLU A 133 5.95 10.99 -7.79
C GLU A 133 6.15 10.52 -6.35
N TRP A 134 6.66 9.32 -6.15
CA TRP A 134 7.03 8.75 -4.86
C TRP A 134 8.51 8.99 -4.61
N ASP A 135 8.83 9.83 -3.64
CA ASP A 135 10.19 9.96 -3.10
C ASP A 135 10.41 8.80 -2.12
N ILE A 136 11.47 8.03 -2.36
CA ILE A 136 11.82 6.87 -1.54
C ILE A 136 12.85 7.26 -0.50
N PHE A 137 12.42 7.27 0.76
CA PHE A 137 13.21 7.65 1.91
C PHE A 137 13.84 6.43 2.57
N PHE A 138 15.14 6.49 2.80
CA PHE A 138 15.87 5.45 3.50
C PHE A 138 16.42 6.00 4.81
N GLY A 139 16.10 5.33 5.92
CA GLY A 139 16.49 5.76 7.28
C GLY A 139 17.44 4.79 7.99
N ASP A 140 17.61 3.56 7.48
CA ASP A 140 18.52 2.59 8.07
C ASP A 140 19.94 2.82 7.54
N TYR A 141 20.67 3.80 8.06
CA TYR A 141 22.09 3.99 7.75
C TYR A 141 22.89 4.43 8.98
N SER A 142 24.19 4.10 9.02
CA SER A 142 25.13 4.61 10.04
C SER A 142 25.75 5.94 9.62
N GLU A 143 26.40 6.68 10.54
CA GLU A 143 27.13 7.92 10.21
C GLU A 143 28.26 7.69 9.18
N GLU A 144 28.91 6.53 9.23
CA GLU A 144 29.91 6.14 8.21
C GLU A 144 29.27 5.92 6.84
N GLU A 145 28.12 5.24 6.81
CA GLU A 145 27.35 4.99 5.61
C GLU A 145 26.79 6.29 5.05
N GLU A 146 26.41 7.24 5.91
CA GLU A 146 26.08 8.61 5.52
C GLU A 146 27.27 9.19 4.72
N ALA A 147 28.46 9.31 5.30
CA ALA A 147 29.60 9.88 4.58
C ALA A 147 29.95 9.16 3.25
N LEU A 148 29.68 7.85 3.13
CA LEU A 148 29.91 7.06 1.91
C LEU A 148 28.83 7.23 0.84
N PHE A 149 27.56 7.41 1.24
CA PHE A 149 26.45 7.69 0.33
C PHE A 149 26.46 9.15 -0.16
N PHE A 150 27.10 10.05 0.58
CA PHE A 150 27.09 11.50 0.34
C PHE A 150 28.47 12.03 -0.13
N ASP A 151 28.72 12.04 -1.45
CA ASP A 151 29.43 13.19 -2.05
C ASP A 151 28.37 14.28 -2.31
N SER A 152 28.77 15.56 -2.21
CA SER A 152 28.07 16.86 -2.16
C SER A 152 26.79 17.11 -3.01
N THR A 153 26.29 16.13 -3.75
CA THR A 153 25.17 16.22 -4.70
C THR A 153 23.85 15.61 -4.22
N TYR A 154 23.86 14.73 -3.22
CA TYR A 154 22.62 14.18 -2.65
C TYR A 154 22.03 15.18 -1.65
N LYS A 155 20.89 15.78 -2.04
CA LYS A 155 20.20 16.81 -1.26
C LYS A 155 19.68 16.22 0.05
N LYS A 156 20.27 16.59 1.18
CA LYS A 156 19.59 16.62 2.49
C LYS A 156 18.38 17.53 2.36
N ASN A 157 17.24 16.97 1.98
CA ASN A 157 16.00 17.71 1.82
C ASN A 157 15.09 17.40 3.00
N SER A 158 14.89 18.44 3.82
CA SER A 158 13.82 18.58 4.82
C SER A 158 14.10 18.01 6.23
N PRO A 159 13.66 18.70 7.30
CA PRO A 159 13.96 18.34 8.70
C PRO A 159 13.14 17.14 9.24
N PHE A 160 12.28 16.49 8.45
CA PHE A 160 11.57 15.29 8.89
C PHE A 160 10.97 14.48 7.72
N PRO A 161 11.13 13.14 7.70
CA PRO A 161 12.04 12.39 8.55
C PRO A 161 13.50 12.72 8.18
N GLU A 162 14.42 12.72 9.15
CA GLU A 162 15.87 12.73 8.89
C GLU A 162 16.25 11.45 8.14
N SER A 163 16.04 11.48 6.84
CA SER A 163 16.12 10.30 5.99
C SER A 163 16.49 10.74 4.58
N ILE A 164 17.12 9.84 3.87
CA ILE A 164 17.78 10.17 2.61
C ILE A 164 16.82 9.82 1.48
N ILE A 165 16.63 10.73 0.53
CA ILE A 165 15.85 10.41 -0.67
C ILE A 165 16.78 9.65 -1.62
N LEU A 166 16.56 8.34 -1.77
CA LEU A 166 17.34 7.50 -2.67
C LEU A 166 17.07 7.86 -4.14
N PHE A 167 15.79 8.02 -4.48
CA PHE A 167 15.31 8.34 -5.82
C PHE A 167 13.81 8.66 -5.77
N SER A 168 13.29 9.22 -6.87
CA SER A 168 11.85 9.43 -7.10
C SER A 168 11.37 8.51 -8.23
N VAL A 169 10.18 7.93 -8.09
CA VAL A 169 9.56 7.05 -9.11
C VAL A 169 8.08 7.33 -9.28
N LYS A 170 7.48 6.83 -10.37
CA LYS A 170 6.03 6.94 -10.54
C LYS A 170 5.26 5.77 -9.97
N LEU A 171 5.78 4.55 -10.15
CA LEU A 171 5.07 3.31 -9.82
C LEU A 171 5.71 2.61 -8.63
N ARG A 172 4.90 1.85 -7.87
CA ARG A 172 5.40 1.07 -6.72
C ARG A 172 6.37 -0.02 -7.14
N SER A 173 6.07 -0.71 -8.24
CA SER A 173 6.92 -1.77 -8.81
C SER A 173 8.30 -1.24 -9.20
N GLU A 174 8.36 -0.05 -9.79
CA GLU A 174 9.61 0.63 -10.14
C GLU A 174 10.46 0.92 -8.89
N ALA A 175 9.83 1.40 -7.81
CA ALA A 175 10.54 1.64 -6.56
C ALA A 175 11.05 0.34 -5.94
N GLN A 176 10.24 -0.73 -5.90
CA GLN A 176 10.68 -2.02 -5.37
C GLN A 176 11.90 -2.55 -6.15
N GLU A 177 11.87 -2.48 -7.49
CA GLU A 177 12.99 -2.93 -8.31
C GLU A 177 14.27 -2.13 -8.03
N LYS A 178 14.18 -0.78 -8.04
CA LYS A 178 15.33 0.09 -7.78
C LYS A 178 15.85 -0.06 -6.35
N PHE A 179 14.96 -0.26 -5.38
CA PHE A 179 15.35 -0.50 -3.99
C PHE A 179 16.07 -1.83 -3.82
N ASN A 180 15.55 -2.91 -4.43
CA ASN A 180 16.22 -4.21 -4.45
C ASN A 180 17.63 -4.10 -5.05
N GLN A 181 17.79 -3.32 -6.13
CA GLN A 181 19.11 -3.07 -6.73
C GLN A 181 20.02 -2.27 -5.81
N PHE A 182 19.51 -1.22 -5.16
CA PHE A 182 20.26 -0.44 -4.18
C PHE A 182 20.77 -1.33 -3.03
N VAL A 183 19.89 -2.13 -2.42
CA VAL A 183 20.25 -3.04 -1.34
C VAL A 183 21.35 -4.02 -1.79
N LYS A 184 21.16 -4.70 -2.93
CA LYS A 184 22.13 -5.68 -3.44
C LYS A 184 23.47 -5.08 -3.83
N ASN A 185 23.45 -3.91 -4.46
CA ASN A 185 24.65 -3.32 -5.06
C ASN A 185 25.42 -2.41 -4.12
N VAL A 186 24.75 -1.89 -3.09
CA VAL A 186 25.31 -0.90 -2.16
C VAL A 186 25.33 -1.48 -0.75
N ILE A 187 24.16 -1.73 -0.15
CA ILE A 187 24.05 -2.11 1.26
C ILE A 187 24.76 -3.42 1.56
N LEU A 188 24.45 -4.49 0.82
CA LEU A 188 25.05 -5.81 1.03
C LEU A 188 26.55 -5.87 0.74
N LYS A 189 27.10 -4.91 -0.03
CA LYS A 189 28.54 -4.83 -0.30
C LYS A 189 29.29 -4.06 0.78
N LEU A 190 28.62 -3.14 1.47
CA LEU A 190 29.22 -2.29 2.50
C LEU A 190 29.10 -2.88 3.92
N ARG A 191 27.98 -3.56 4.20
CA ARG A 191 27.72 -4.14 5.52
C ARG A 191 28.37 -5.52 5.64
N THR A 192 29.32 -5.64 6.56
CA THR A 192 29.90 -6.92 6.94
C THR A 192 28.99 -7.69 7.89
N LYS A 193 29.20 -9.00 8.04
CA LYS A 193 28.49 -9.85 9.00
C LYS A 193 28.51 -9.28 10.43
N ASP A 194 29.64 -8.71 10.85
CA ASP A 194 29.77 -8.12 12.19
C ASP A 194 28.90 -6.87 12.35
N LYS A 195 28.79 -6.02 11.30
CA LYS A 195 27.90 -4.85 11.29
C LYS A 195 26.42 -5.25 11.39
N TRP A 196 26.03 -6.39 10.80
CA TRP A 196 24.68 -6.93 10.94
C TRP A 196 24.40 -7.41 12.37
N ILE A 197 25.33 -8.17 12.96
CA ILE A 197 25.20 -8.67 14.34
C ILE A 197 25.15 -7.52 15.36
N GLU A 198 25.90 -6.44 15.13
CA GLU A 198 25.89 -5.26 16.00
C GLU A 198 24.56 -4.52 15.96
N ARG A 199 23.97 -4.35 14.77
CA ARG A 199 22.64 -3.73 14.61
C ARG A 199 21.55 -4.49 15.36
N LYS A 200 21.56 -5.83 15.34
CA LYS A 200 20.62 -6.67 16.12
C LYS A 200 20.64 -6.42 17.63
N LYS A 201 21.73 -5.88 18.19
CA LYS A 201 21.86 -5.62 19.63
C LYS A 201 21.25 -4.28 20.07
N ASN A 202 21.00 -3.39 19.12
CA ASN A 202 20.52 -2.03 19.37
C ASN A 202 18.99 -1.88 19.12
N TYR A 203 18.32 -2.97 18.74
CA TYR A 203 16.86 -3.13 18.71
C TYR A 203 16.43 -4.05 19.86
#